data_AF-A0A9X6NPY8-F1
#
_entry.id   AF-A0A9X6NPY8-F1
#
_cell.length_a   1.000
_cell.length_b   1.000
_cell.length_c   1.000
_cell.angle_alpha   90.00
_cell.angle_beta   90.00
_cell.angle_gamma   90.00
#
_symmetry.space_group_name_H-M   'P 1'
#
loop_
_entity.id
_entity.type
_entity.pdbx_description
1 polymer ?
#
loop_
_entity_poly.entity_id
_entity_poly.type
_entity_poly.pdbx_seq_one_letter_code
_entity_poly.pdbx_strand_id
1 'polypeptide(L)'
;MDTEKDEILGAWAIPFGDSKTIELEMARHKVLLNDLAANQNSVDILNEAGHGIMEAGAGTEDASTTHALLLDLEQKWESCCKRPNLKQSLLEERLKEAESFQDEIQDKLNWLSEMDQHLIASKPVGGLPQSAKDQLHNFMDLFGEIEANKPVIESILKRANDRKIKLEIAVRDAVEFYDTLQSFTLWLGNAEKSLSGAKAPSRIMDVVLQQIEEHKAFQDDIGDHLPAQNALDKKGTTLKYFSQKQDVAQIKNLLASVQQRWDKLISASADRQRSLNSAHMEGKEFSRHYADMLEWLDGAEQSLDHSVAVPSDAEKIRAHPAQAQGLPEAADG
;
A
#
# COMPACT_ATOMS: atom_id res chain seq x y z
N MET A 1 -14.69 -1.25 2.79
CA MET A 1 -13.69 -1.54 3.83
C MET A 1 -13.01 -0.22 4.12
N ASP A 2 -12.96 0.16 5.39
CA ASP A 2 -12.99 1.55 5.90
C ASP A 2 -11.67 2.32 5.64
N THR A 3 -11.35 2.59 4.37
CA THR A 3 -10.11 3.28 3.93
C THR A 3 -9.91 4.64 4.59
N GLU A 4 -11.01 5.31 4.96
CA GLU A 4 -10.95 6.58 5.67
C GLU A 4 -10.58 6.38 7.15
N LYS A 5 -11.09 5.36 7.83
CA LYS A 5 -10.62 5.01 9.19
C LYS A 5 -9.16 4.59 9.20
N ASP A 6 -8.72 3.83 8.20
CA ASP A 6 -7.32 3.41 8.09
C ASP A 6 -6.39 4.57 7.72
N GLU A 7 -6.84 5.58 6.96
CA GLU A 7 -6.10 6.82 6.73
C GLU A 7 -6.03 7.71 7.99
N ILE A 8 -7.14 7.84 8.72
CA ILE A 8 -7.18 8.59 9.97
C ILE A 8 -6.26 7.92 10.99
N LEU A 9 -6.43 6.63 11.25
CA LEU A 9 -5.64 5.90 12.25
C LEU A 9 -4.17 5.74 11.82
N GLY A 10 -3.90 5.56 10.53
CA GLY A 10 -2.54 5.48 9.97
C GLY A 10 -1.79 6.83 9.91
N ALA A 11 -2.48 7.97 10.01
CA ALA A 11 -1.86 9.29 10.11
C ALA A 11 -1.41 9.64 11.54
N TRP A 12 -1.92 8.93 12.54
CA TRP A 12 -1.68 9.22 13.96
C TRP A 12 -1.00 8.05 14.64
N ALA A 13 0.11 7.58 14.09
CA ALA A 13 0.90 6.59 14.80
C ALA A 13 1.25 7.11 16.20
N ILE A 14 0.71 6.44 17.20
CA ILE A 14 0.81 6.85 18.59
C ILE A 14 2.14 6.31 19.07
N PRO A 15 3.06 7.17 19.52
CA PRO A 15 4.36 6.70 19.95
C PRO A 15 4.17 5.69 21.07
N PHE A 16 4.58 4.45 20.81
CA PHE A 16 4.89 3.51 21.86
C PHE A 16 6.24 3.91 22.45
N GLY A 17 6.25 4.73 23.50
CA GLY A 17 7.48 5.32 24.02
C GLY A 17 7.51 5.47 25.54
N ASP A 18 8.58 6.06 26.04
CA ASP A 18 8.63 6.57 27.42
C ASP A 18 7.68 7.77 27.60
N SER A 19 7.39 8.11 28.85
CA SER A 19 6.48 9.23 29.20
C SER A 19 6.86 10.52 28.45
N LYS A 20 8.16 10.85 28.39
CA LYS A 20 8.68 12.06 27.72
C LYS A 20 8.34 12.13 26.23
N THR A 21 8.40 11.01 25.52
CA THR A 21 8.05 10.95 24.09
C THR A 21 6.56 11.23 23.89
N ILE A 22 5.72 10.72 24.78
CA ILE A 22 4.26 10.92 24.74
C ILE A 22 3.93 12.38 25.09
N GLU A 23 4.56 12.96 26.12
CA GLU A 23 4.41 14.37 26.50
C GLU A 23 4.76 15.32 25.33
N LEU A 24 5.86 15.05 24.62
CA LEU A 24 6.25 15.86 23.46
C LEU A 24 5.18 15.84 22.35
N GLU A 25 4.58 14.67 22.09
CA GLU A 25 3.47 14.57 21.13
C GLU A 25 2.19 15.24 21.64
N MET A 26 1.90 15.16 22.95
CA MET A 26 0.77 15.90 23.55
C MET A 26 0.96 17.42 23.40
N ALA A 27 2.17 17.94 23.61
CA ALA A 27 2.46 19.36 23.41
C ALA A 27 2.21 19.79 21.96
N ARG A 28 2.65 18.98 20.97
CA ARG A 28 2.37 19.23 19.54
C ARG A 28 0.87 19.15 19.24
N HIS A 29 0.17 18.18 19.81
CA HIS A 29 -1.26 18.00 19.61
C HIS A 29 -2.08 19.16 20.18
N LYS A 30 -1.66 19.71 21.32
CA LYS A 30 -2.29 20.87 21.94
C LYS A 30 -2.28 22.11 21.04
N VAL A 31 -1.23 22.30 20.24
CA VAL A 31 -1.18 23.39 19.24
C VAL A 31 -2.32 23.25 18.23
N LEU A 32 -2.54 22.05 17.70
CA LEU A 32 -3.65 21.78 16.77
C LEU A 32 -5.03 22.04 17.40
N LEU A 33 -5.23 21.61 18.65
CA LEU A 33 -6.48 21.85 19.37
C LEU A 33 -6.75 23.35 19.58
N ASN A 34 -5.71 24.13 19.89
CA ASN A 34 -5.83 25.58 20.00
C ASN A 34 -6.20 26.22 18.65
N ASP A 35 -5.58 25.77 17.55
CA ASP A 35 -5.89 26.26 16.20
C ASP A 35 -7.35 25.96 15.82
N LEU A 36 -7.86 24.77 16.16
CA LEU A 36 -9.26 24.42 15.93
C LEU A 36 -10.21 25.29 16.77
N ALA A 37 -9.90 25.48 18.05
CA ALA A 37 -10.68 26.36 18.93
C ALA A 37 -10.74 27.80 18.40
N ALA A 38 -9.65 28.32 17.82
CA ALA A 38 -9.62 29.65 17.22
C ALA A 38 -10.52 29.77 15.98
N ASN A 39 -10.65 28.70 15.20
CA ASN A 39 -11.49 28.69 14.00
C ASN A 39 -12.99 28.41 14.28
N GLN A 40 -13.36 27.96 15.49
CA GLN A 40 -14.75 27.72 15.87
C GLN A 40 -15.63 28.97 15.66
N ASN A 41 -15.13 30.13 16.09
CA ASN A 41 -15.85 31.40 15.93
C ASN A 41 -16.13 31.73 14.45
N SER A 42 -15.21 31.41 13.53
CA SER A 42 -15.41 31.63 12.10
C SER A 42 -16.48 30.72 11.52
N VAL A 43 -16.57 29.48 11.99
CA VAL A 43 -17.62 28.53 11.58
C VAL A 43 -18.98 28.98 12.12
N ASP A 44 -19.04 29.45 13.36
CA ASP A 44 -20.28 29.96 13.96
C ASP A 44 -20.82 31.17 13.19
N ILE A 45 -19.95 32.14 12.86
CA ILE A 45 -20.30 33.31 12.04
C ILE A 45 -20.81 32.89 10.65
N LEU A 46 -20.16 31.91 10.02
CA LEU A 46 -20.54 31.44 8.69
C LEU A 46 -21.91 30.73 8.71
N ASN A 47 -22.18 29.92 9.74
CA ASN A 47 -23.46 29.28 9.96
C ASN A 47 -24.57 30.32 10.18
N GLU A 48 -24.34 31.32 11.03
CA GLU A 48 -25.30 32.41 11.28
C GLU A 48 -25.62 33.19 9.99
N ALA A 49 -24.59 33.56 9.22
CA ALA A 49 -24.77 34.26 7.96
C ALA A 49 -25.54 33.41 6.93
N GLY A 50 -25.22 32.12 6.83
CA GLY A 50 -25.90 31.20 5.91
C GLY A 50 -27.36 30.94 6.30
N HIS A 51 -27.67 30.81 7.60
CA HIS A 51 -29.04 30.75 8.08
C HIS A 51 -29.82 32.03 7.76
N GLY A 52 -29.20 33.20 7.89
CA GLY A 52 -29.81 34.47 7.48
C GLY A 52 -30.18 34.51 5.99
N ILE A 53 -29.33 33.95 5.11
CA ILE A 53 -29.63 33.83 3.67
C ILE A 53 -30.81 32.88 3.44
N MET A 54 -30.86 31.75 4.14
CA MET A 54 -31.95 30.78 4.04
C MET A 54 -33.30 31.35 4.50
N GLU A 55 -33.30 32.14 5.58
CA GLU A 55 -34.50 32.82 6.08
C GLU A 55 -35.00 33.91 5.12
N ALA A 56 -34.09 34.73 4.58
CA ALA A 56 -34.43 35.83 3.67
C ALA A 56 -34.87 35.35 2.28
N GLY A 57 -34.37 34.20 1.82
CA GLY A 57 -34.61 33.63 0.50
C GLY A 57 -35.44 32.35 0.52
N ALA A 58 -36.38 32.19 1.45
CA ALA A 58 -37.14 30.95 1.61
C ALA A 58 -37.80 30.49 0.28
N GLY A 59 -37.44 29.28 -0.17
CA GLY A 59 -37.95 28.69 -1.42
C GLY A 59 -37.17 29.05 -2.68
N THR A 60 -36.07 29.80 -2.59
CA THR A 60 -35.17 30.05 -3.73
C THR A 60 -34.12 28.96 -3.90
N GLU A 61 -33.55 28.89 -5.10
CA GLU A 61 -32.40 28.03 -5.42
C GLU A 61 -31.16 28.40 -4.59
N ASP A 62 -30.96 29.70 -4.32
CA ASP A 62 -29.87 30.22 -3.49
C ASP A 62 -29.96 29.72 -2.04
N ALA A 63 -31.16 29.68 -1.46
CA ALA A 63 -31.38 29.15 -0.10
C ALA A 63 -31.11 27.64 -0.03
N SER A 64 -31.53 26.89 -1.05
CA SER A 64 -31.29 25.44 -1.13
C SER A 64 -29.80 25.12 -1.32
N THR A 65 -29.10 25.89 -2.16
CA THR A 65 -27.65 25.76 -2.39
C THR A 65 -26.86 26.11 -1.13
N THR A 66 -27.22 27.20 -0.45
CA THR A 66 -26.60 27.63 0.82
C THR A 66 -26.79 26.57 1.91
N HIS A 67 -27.98 25.98 2.01
CA HIS A 67 -28.24 24.89 2.95
C HIS A 67 -27.34 23.67 2.70
N ALA A 68 -27.17 23.26 1.45
CA ALA A 68 -26.28 22.15 1.08
C ALA A 68 -24.82 22.43 1.45
N LEU A 69 -24.34 23.67 1.24
CA LEU A 69 -22.98 24.08 1.63
C LEU A 69 -22.78 24.10 3.14
N LEU A 70 -23.76 24.57 3.92
CA LEU A 70 -23.70 24.55 5.39
C LEU A 70 -23.67 23.11 5.93
N LEU A 71 -24.45 22.20 5.34
CA LEU A 71 -24.42 20.78 5.71
C LEU A 71 -23.05 20.14 5.44
N ASP A 72 -22.44 20.42 4.29
CA ASP A 72 -21.10 19.94 3.96
C ASP A 72 -20.04 20.52 4.91
N LEU A 73 -20.14 21.81 5.24
CA LEU A 73 -19.27 22.47 6.23
C LEU A 73 -19.42 21.83 7.61
N GLU A 74 -20.65 21.64 8.09
CA GLU A 74 -20.94 21.07 9.40
C GLU A 74 -20.40 19.64 9.50
N GLN A 75 -20.62 18.82 8.47
CA GLN A 75 -20.08 17.47 8.40
C GLN A 75 -18.53 17.46 8.43
N LYS A 76 -17.89 18.32 7.65
CA LYS A 76 -16.42 18.42 7.61
C LYS A 76 -15.86 18.95 8.93
N TRP A 77 -16.49 19.98 9.52
CA TRP A 77 -16.09 20.55 10.80
C TRP A 77 -16.21 19.54 11.92
N GLU A 78 -17.34 18.81 11.98
CA GLU A 78 -17.57 17.77 12.98
C GLU A 78 -16.51 16.66 12.88
N SER A 79 -16.17 16.22 11.67
CA SER A 79 -15.09 15.24 11.44
C SER A 79 -13.72 15.79 11.87
N CYS A 80 -13.43 17.05 11.56
CA CYS A 80 -12.20 17.74 11.92
C CYS A 80 -12.03 17.89 13.45
N CYS A 81 -13.12 18.09 14.19
CA CYS A 81 -13.11 18.22 15.64
C CYS A 81 -13.12 16.85 16.35
N LYS A 82 -13.79 15.83 15.81
CA LYS A 82 -13.84 14.48 16.39
C LYS A 82 -12.47 13.80 16.42
N ARG A 83 -11.70 13.87 15.32
CA ARG A 83 -10.44 13.13 15.16
C ARG A 83 -9.37 13.53 16.21
N PRO A 84 -9.10 14.82 16.47
CA PRO A 84 -8.13 15.25 17.48
C PRO A 84 -8.54 14.84 18.90
N ASN A 85 -9.82 14.99 19.26
CA ASN A 85 -10.29 14.61 20.59
C ASN A 85 -10.08 13.12 20.89
N LEU A 86 -10.31 12.25 19.91
CA LEU A 86 -10.00 10.82 20.05
C LEU A 86 -8.51 10.56 20.27
N LYS A 87 -7.64 11.28 19.54
CA LYS A 87 -6.19 11.17 19.72
C LYS A 87 -5.75 11.67 21.10
N GLN A 88 -6.33 12.77 21.59
CA GLN A 88 -6.05 13.31 22.91
C GLN A 88 -6.34 12.29 24.01
N SER A 89 -7.54 11.70 24.02
CA SER A 89 -7.90 10.68 25.02
C SER A 89 -6.94 9.49 25.01
N LEU A 90 -6.49 9.07 23.82
CA LEU A 90 -5.58 7.95 23.69
C LEU A 90 -4.15 8.30 24.12
N LEU A 91 -3.66 9.52 23.85
CA LEU A 91 -2.38 10.00 24.36
C LEU A 91 -2.37 10.08 25.89
N GLU A 92 -3.47 10.56 26.50
CA GLU A 92 -3.63 10.63 27.96
C GLU A 92 -3.64 9.24 28.59
N GLU A 93 -4.36 8.28 28.00
CA GLU A 93 -4.38 6.88 28.47
C GLU A 93 -2.96 6.29 28.44
N ARG A 94 -2.23 6.49 27.34
CA ARG A 94 -0.86 5.96 27.19
C ARG A 94 0.14 6.63 28.11
N LEU A 95 0.03 7.95 28.31
CA LEU A 95 0.89 8.68 29.25
C LEU A 95 0.68 8.14 30.67
N LYS A 96 -0.58 8.01 31.11
CA LYS A 96 -0.93 7.48 32.42
C LYS A 96 -0.39 6.07 32.64
N GLU A 97 -0.50 5.19 31.65
CA GLU A 97 0.06 3.83 31.73
C GLU A 97 1.59 3.85 31.88
N ALA A 98 2.28 4.73 31.14
CA ALA A 98 3.74 4.86 31.18
C ALA A 98 4.23 5.43 32.51
N GLU A 99 3.60 6.50 33.00
CA GLU A 99 3.91 7.13 34.29
C GLU A 99 3.64 6.16 35.44
N SER A 100 2.48 5.50 35.47
CA SER A 100 2.15 4.50 36.50
C SER A 100 3.18 3.37 36.55
N PHE A 101 3.69 2.91 35.41
CA PHE A 101 4.76 1.90 35.39
C PHE A 101 6.08 2.44 35.97
N GLN A 102 6.43 3.67 35.59
CA GLN A 102 7.66 4.31 36.05
C GLN A 102 7.62 4.59 37.56
N ASP A 103 6.48 5.07 38.07
CA ASP A 103 6.24 5.33 39.49
C ASP A 103 6.31 4.04 40.31
N GLU A 104 5.70 2.94 39.85
CA GLU A 104 5.81 1.64 40.51
C GLU A 104 7.26 1.15 40.62
N ILE A 105 8.07 1.34 39.57
CA ILE A 105 9.49 1.01 39.60
C ILE A 105 10.22 1.91 40.58
N GLN A 106 9.97 3.23 40.53
CA GLN A 106 10.65 4.19 41.38
C GLN A 106 10.34 3.97 42.87
N ASP A 107 9.09 3.69 43.20
CA ASP A 107 8.65 3.34 44.56
C ASP A 107 9.37 2.11 45.07
N LYS A 108 9.54 1.07 44.23
CA LYS A 108 10.28 -0.13 44.62
C LYS A 108 11.79 0.07 44.69
N LEU A 109 12.36 0.98 43.90
CA LEU A 109 13.76 1.38 44.05
C LEU A 109 13.99 2.11 45.37
N ASN A 110 13.09 3.03 45.73
CA ASN A 110 13.16 3.75 47.00
C ASN A 110 13.03 2.78 48.18
N TRP A 111 12.03 1.89 48.14
CA TRP A 111 11.85 0.85 49.16
C TRP A 111 13.07 -0.07 49.28
N LEU A 112 13.65 -0.54 48.16
CA LEU A 112 14.87 -1.36 48.19
C LEU A 112 16.04 -0.61 48.86
N SER A 113 16.17 0.70 48.60
CA SER A 113 17.19 1.52 49.25
C SER A 113 16.95 1.66 50.76
N GLU A 114 15.70 1.74 51.22
CA GLU A 114 15.36 1.77 52.64
C GLU A 114 15.68 0.43 53.31
N MET A 115 15.32 -0.69 52.67
CA MET A 115 15.64 -2.03 53.16
C MET A 115 17.15 -2.25 53.28
N ASP A 116 17.92 -1.79 52.28
CA ASP A 116 19.38 -1.85 52.30
C ASP A 116 19.96 -1.04 53.48
N GLN A 117 19.44 0.17 53.72
CA GLN A 117 19.83 0.98 54.88
C GLN A 117 19.52 0.29 56.22
N HIS A 118 18.36 -0.36 56.33
CA HIS A 118 17.97 -1.14 57.52
C HIS A 118 18.93 -2.32 57.76
N LEU A 119 19.31 -3.02 56.70
CA LEU A 119 20.28 -4.12 56.78
C LEU A 119 21.68 -3.62 57.17
N ILE A 120 22.14 -2.50 56.61
CA ILE A 120 23.43 -1.88 56.96
C ILE A 120 23.46 -1.40 58.41
N ALA A 121 22.35 -0.82 58.90
CA ALA A 121 22.22 -0.34 60.27
C ALA A 121 22.12 -1.46 61.31
N SER A 122 21.94 -2.71 60.88
CA SER A 122 21.79 -3.85 61.78
C SER A 122 23.07 -4.07 62.61
N LYS A 123 22.89 -4.16 63.94
CA LYS A 123 24.00 -4.34 64.88
C LYS A 123 24.42 -5.81 64.94
N PRO A 124 25.69 -6.11 65.27
CA PRO A 124 26.14 -7.47 65.56
C PRO A 124 25.27 -8.12 66.64
N VAL A 125 25.12 -9.45 66.57
CA VAL A 125 24.30 -10.20 67.52
C VAL A 125 24.81 -10.02 68.95
N GLY A 126 23.93 -9.68 69.88
CA GLY A 126 24.27 -9.51 71.29
C GLY A 126 24.54 -10.85 71.98
N GLY A 127 25.45 -10.87 72.98
CA GLY A 127 25.78 -12.09 73.74
C GLY A 127 24.73 -12.52 74.76
N LEU A 128 23.69 -11.71 74.99
CA LEU A 128 22.61 -12.01 75.94
C LEU A 128 21.38 -12.59 75.22
N PRO A 129 20.69 -13.59 75.79
CA PRO A 129 19.54 -14.25 75.15
C PRO A 129 18.41 -13.29 74.75
N GLN A 130 18.11 -12.28 75.58
CA GLN A 130 17.04 -11.33 75.28
C GLN A 130 17.40 -10.44 74.08
N SER A 131 18.62 -9.90 74.06
CA SER A 131 19.10 -9.07 72.95
C SER A 131 19.12 -9.82 71.62
N ALA A 132 19.53 -11.10 71.63
CA ALA A 132 19.49 -11.94 70.43
C ALA A 132 18.06 -12.22 69.95
N LYS A 133 17.09 -12.41 70.86
CA LYS A 133 15.67 -12.58 70.51
C LYS A 133 15.08 -11.33 69.90
N ASP A 134 15.34 -10.16 70.49
CA ASP A 134 14.83 -8.88 69.97
C ASP A 134 15.41 -8.59 68.57
N GLN A 135 16.70 -8.89 68.37
CA GLN A 135 17.34 -8.78 67.06
C GLN A 135 16.74 -9.72 66.02
N LEU A 136 16.47 -10.97 66.38
CA LEU A 136 15.81 -11.93 65.51
C LEU A 136 14.38 -11.47 65.15
N HIS A 137 13.62 -10.99 66.13
CA HIS A 137 12.26 -10.52 65.89
C HIS A 137 12.22 -9.37 64.87
N ASN A 138 13.07 -8.35 65.07
CA ASN A 138 13.18 -7.22 64.14
C ASN A 138 13.59 -7.66 62.73
N PHE A 139 14.49 -8.65 62.61
CA PHE A 139 14.86 -9.19 61.31
C PHE A 139 13.70 -9.98 60.67
N MET A 140 12.93 -10.73 61.45
CA MET A 140 11.78 -11.47 60.93
C MET A 140 10.68 -10.55 60.41
N ASP A 141 10.48 -9.38 61.03
CA ASP A 141 9.55 -8.37 60.52
C ASP A 141 10.03 -7.82 59.16
N LEU A 142 11.31 -7.45 59.07
CA LEU A 142 11.94 -7.02 57.81
C LEU A 142 11.85 -8.10 56.72
N PHE A 143 12.12 -9.36 57.08
CA PHE A 143 12.00 -10.49 56.17
C PHE A 143 10.55 -10.68 55.68
N GLY A 144 9.57 -10.50 56.57
CA GLY A 144 8.16 -10.51 56.22
C GLY A 144 7.79 -9.41 55.23
N GLU A 145 8.33 -8.19 55.39
CA GLU A 145 8.14 -7.08 54.45
C GLU A 145 8.73 -7.37 53.07
N ILE A 146 9.92 -8.00 53.01
CA ILE A 146 10.55 -8.43 51.76
C ILE A 146 9.68 -9.47 51.04
N GLU A 147 9.23 -10.49 51.76
CA GLU A 147 8.32 -11.51 51.21
C GLU A 147 7.00 -10.91 50.73
N ALA A 148 6.44 -9.93 51.45
CA ALA A 148 5.20 -9.24 51.06
C ALA A 148 5.34 -8.41 49.77
N ASN A 149 6.55 -7.93 49.45
CA ASN A 149 6.82 -7.16 48.23
C ASN A 149 7.07 -8.04 46.99
N LYS A 150 7.38 -9.32 47.18
CA LYS A 150 7.57 -10.29 46.09
C LYS A 150 6.49 -10.28 45.00
N PRO A 151 5.17 -10.34 45.30
CA PRO A 151 4.13 -10.31 44.27
C PRO A 151 4.11 -9.02 43.44
N VAL A 152 4.54 -7.89 44.02
CA VAL A 152 4.61 -6.61 43.29
C VAL A 152 5.78 -6.65 42.30
N ILE A 153 6.94 -7.16 42.72
CA ILE A 153 8.10 -7.36 41.84
C ILE A 153 7.73 -8.31 40.68
N GLU A 154 7.03 -9.41 40.98
CA GLU A 154 6.53 -10.34 39.96
C GLU A 154 5.56 -9.65 38.97
N SER A 155 4.69 -8.75 39.44
CA SER A 155 3.81 -7.94 38.59
C SER A 155 4.60 -7.00 37.66
N ILE A 156 5.60 -6.28 38.19
CA ILE A 156 6.48 -5.41 37.39
C ILE A 156 7.22 -6.23 36.31
N LEU A 157 7.76 -7.41 36.68
CA LEU A 157 8.41 -8.31 35.74
C LEU A 157 7.46 -8.79 34.65
N LYS A 158 6.21 -9.10 34.99
CA LYS A 158 5.19 -9.47 34.00
C LYS A 158 4.92 -8.34 33.01
N ARG A 159 4.71 -7.10 33.48
CA ARG A 159 4.51 -5.92 32.62
C ARG A 159 5.72 -5.67 31.71
N ALA A 160 6.94 -5.80 32.26
CA ALA A 160 8.17 -5.68 31.48
C ALA A 160 8.27 -6.77 30.41
N ASN A 161 7.89 -8.01 30.72
CA ASN A 161 7.85 -9.10 29.76
C ASN A 161 6.81 -8.89 28.66
N ASP A 162 5.61 -8.38 28.99
CA ASP A 162 4.59 -8.02 27.99
C ASP A 162 5.10 -6.94 27.04
N ARG A 163 5.84 -5.94 27.56
CA ARG A 163 6.50 -4.92 26.73
C ARG A 163 7.57 -5.52 25.83
N LYS A 164 8.39 -6.44 26.35
CA LYS A 164 9.39 -7.17 25.57
C LYS A 164 8.75 -7.93 24.40
N ILE A 165 7.71 -8.72 24.67
CA ILE A 165 7.01 -9.50 23.62
C ILE A 165 6.46 -8.58 22.52
N LYS A 166 5.86 -7.44 22.89
CA LYS A 166 5.38 -6.46 21.91
C LYS A 166 6.49 -5.91 21.02
N LEU A 167 7.68 -5.66 21.59
CA LEU A 167 8.85 -5.20 20.82
C LEU A 167 9.40 -6.29 19.91
N GLU A 168 9.46 -7.55 20.37
CA GLU A 168 9.89 -8.69 19.56
C GLU A 168 8.97 -8.90 18.34
N ILE A 169 7.65 -8.79 18.54
CA ILE A 169 6.67 -8.82 17.46
C ILE A 169 6.90 -7.67 16.47
N ALA A 170 7.07 -6.44 16.96
CA ALA A 170 7.30 -5.28 16.11
C ALA A 170 8.58 -5.43 15.25
N VAL A 171 9.66 -5.94 15.84
CA VAL A 171 10.92 -6.22 15.11
C VAL A 171 10.68 -7.29 14.04
N ARG A 172 10.02 -8.40 14.37
CA ARG A 172 9.71 -9.46 13.41
C ARG A 172 8.89 -8.91 12.25
N ASP A 173 7.82 -8.17 12.53
CA ASP A 173 6.92 -7.64 11.52
C ASP A 173 7.65 -6.63 10.59
N ALA A 174 8.58 -5.84 11.14
CA ALA A 174 9.44 -4.95 10.36
C ALA A 174 10.37 -5.73 9.43
N VAL A 175 11.06 -6.76 9.95
CA VAL A 175 11.97 -7.62 9.16
C VAL A 175 11.20 -8.30 8.03
N GLU A 176 10.06 -8.92 8.32
CA GLU A 176 9.24 -9.59 7.31
C GLU A 176 8.76 -8.64 6.21
N PHE A 177 8.43 -7.38 6.55
CA PHE A 177 8.08 -6.36 5.56
C PHE A 177 9.27 -6.07 4.63
N TYR A 178 10.47 -5.83 5.20
CA TYR A 178 11.65 -5.51 4.42
C TYR A 178 12.14 -6.69 3.56
N ASP A 179 12.05 -7.92 4.05
CA ASP A 179 12.39 -9.13 3.28
C ASP A 179 11.45 -9.33 2.09
N THR A 180 10.14 -9.13 2.32
CA THR A 180 9.12 -9.18 1.26
C THR A 180 9.37 -8.07 0.22
N LEU A 181 9.64 -6.85 0.69
CA LEU A 181 9.94 -5.70 -0.15
C LEU A 181 11.18 -5.95 -1.02
N GLN A 182 12.25 -6.46 -0.44
CA GLN A 182 13.50 -6.73 -1.14
C GLN A 182 13.30 -7.80 -2.23
N SER A 183 12.66 -8.92 -1.86
CA SER A 183 12.39 -10.03 -2.77
C SER A 183 11.52 -9.58 -3.94
N PHE A 184 10.45 -8.85 -3.66
CA PHE A 184 9.55 -8.32 -4.69
C PHE A 184 10.24 -7.27 -5.59
N THR A 185 11.03 -6.36 -5.00
CA THR A 185 11.78 -5.34 -5.74
C THR A 185 12.81 -5.95 -6.69
N LEU A 186 13.47 -7.04 -6.27
CA LEU A 186 14.41 -7.80 -7.09
C LEU A 186 13.69 -8.43 -8.29
N TRP A 187 12.58 -9.15 -8.04
CA TRP A 187 11.77 -9.72 -9.11
C TRP A 187 11.27 -8.63 -10.08
N LEU A 188 10.70 -7.55 -9.55
CA LEU A 188 10.16 -6.45 -10.33
C LEU A 188 11.24 -5.84 -11.25
N GLY A 189 12.45 -5.65 -10.74
CA GLY A 189 13.58 -5.18 -11.53
C GLY A 189 14.01 -6.15 -12.64
N ASN A 190 13.89 -7.46 -12.42
CA ASN A 190 14.17 -8.46 -13.45
C ASN A 190 13.07 -8.52 -14.51
N ALA A 191 11.79 -8.43 -14.10
CA ALA A 191 10.65 -8.38 -15.00
C ALA A 191 10.69 -7.14 -15.91
N GLU A 192 11.00 -5.97 -15.34
CA GLU A 192 11.21 -4.72 -16.10
C GLU A 192 12.33 -4.86 -17.15
N LYS A 193 13.46 -5.49 -16.78
CA LYS A 193 14.57 -5.77 -17.72
C LYS A 193 14.19 -6.77 -18.80
N SER A 194 13.46 -7.83 -18.44
CA SER A 194 12.99 -8.84 -19.39
C SER A 194 12.09 -8.21 -20.45
N LEU A 195 11.10 -7.42 -20.02
CA LEU A 195 10.16 -6.76 -20.92
C LEU A 195 10.83 -5.71 -21.81
N SER A 196 11.76 -4.92 -21.27
CA SER A 196 12.50 -3.91 -22.05
C SER A 196 13.55 -4.51 -23.00
N GLY A 197 14.09 -5.68 -22.68
CA GLY A 197 15.01 -6.44 -23.54
C GLY A 197 14.31 -7.29 -24.61
N ALA A 198 12.99 -7.41 -24.56
CA ALA A 198 12.24 -8.27 -25.45
C ALA A 198 12.26 -7.73 -26.90
N LYS A 199 12.54 -8.63 -27.86
CA LYS A 199 12.64 -8.26 -29.28
C LYS A 199 11.34 -7.65 -29.80
N ALA A 200 11.48 -6.81 -30.83
CA ALA A 200 10.34 -6.24 -31.55
C ALA A 200 9.45 -7.36 -32.14
N PRO A 201 8.12 -7.14 -32.26
CA PRO A 201 7.22 -8.08 -32.91
C PRO A 201 7.66 -8.44 -34.33
N SER A 202 7.80 -9.73 -34.62
CA SER A 202 8.10 -10.23 -35.95
C SER A 202 6.88 -10.18 -36.86
N ARG A 203 7.09 -10.06 -38.19
CA ARG A 203 6.04 -10.22 -39.21
C ARG A 203 6.04 -11.62 -39.83
N ILE A 204 6.96 -12.48 -39.39
CA ILE A 204 7.03 -13.88 -39.78
C ILE A 204 6.17 -14.69 -38.80
N MET A 205 5.25 -15.52 -39.34
CA MET A 205 4.18 -16.17 -38.59
C MET A 205 4.67 -17.08 -37.45
N ASP A 206 5.62 -17.95 -37.73
CA ASP A 206 6.22 -18.85 -36.75
C ASP A 206 6.90 -18.09 -35.61
N VAL A 207 7.67 -17.04 -35.94
CA VAL A 207 8.39 -16.22 -34.96
C VAL A 207 7.41 -15.41 -34.09
N VAL A 208 6.36 -14.82 -34.67
CA VAL A 208 5.40 -14.03 -33.87
C VAL A 208 4.55 -14.91 -32.97
N LEU A 209 4.19 -16.14 -33.41
CA LEU A 209 3.54 -17.12 -32.54
C LEU A 209 4.43 -17.52 -31.37
N GLN A 210 5.74 -17.75 -31.61
CA GLN A 210 6.70 -18.00 -30.54
C GLN A 210 6.77 -16.81 -29.56
N GLN A 211 6.86 -15.58 -30.07
CA GLN A 211 6.92 -14.37 -29.23
C GLN A 211 5.64 -14.18 -28.40
N ILE A 212 4.48 -14.57 -28.91
CA ILE A 212 3.20 -14.55 -28.17
C ILE A 212 3.24 -15.56 -27.02
N GLU A 213 3.73 -16.78 -27.25
CA GLU A 213 3.82 -17.80 -26.19
C GLU A 213 4.84 -17.39 -25.10
N GLU A 214 6.00 -16.85 -25.50
CA GLU A 214 6.99 -16.29 -24.57
C GLU A 214 6.40 -15.14 -23.73
N HIS A 215 5.63 -14.25 -24.36
CA HIS A 215 4.98 -13.14 -23.66
C HIS A 215 3.84 -13.61 -22.75
N LYS A 216 3.13 -14.67 -23.12
CA LYS A 216 2.12 -15.29 -22.28
C LYS A 216 2.73 -15.86 -21.00
N ALA A 217 3.85 -16.57 -21.11
CA ALA A 217 4.59 -17.04 -19.92
C ALA A 217 5.05 -15.88 -19.02
N PHE A 218 5.44 -14.75 -19.61
CA PHE A 218 5.75 -13.53 -18.85
C PHE A 218 4.52 -12.92 -18.15
N GLN A 219 3.34 -12.95 -18.79
CA GLN A 219 2.09 -12.52 -18.15
C GLN A 219 1.67 -13.44 -17.00
N ASP A 220 1.88 -14.75 -17.14
CA ASP A 220 1.65 -15.73 -16.08
C ASP A 220 2.58 -15.45 -14.88
N ASP A 221 3.87 -15.18 -15.11
CA ASP A 221 4.83 -14.80 -14.05
C ASP A 221 4.42 -13.52 -13.32
N ILE A 222 3.92 -12.50 -14.04
CA ILE A 222 3.35 -11.31 -13.40
C ILE A 222 2.14 -11.69 -12.54
N GLY A 223 1.25 -12.53 -13.05
CA GLY A 223 0.07 -13.02 -12.32
C GLY A 223 0.45 -13.73 -11.02
N ASP A 224 1.47 -14.58 -11.06
CA ASP A 224 1.99 -15.33 -9.90
C ASP A 224 2.57 -14.41 -8.81
N HIS A 225 3.00 -13.20 -9.16
CA HIS A 225 3.56 -12.22 -8.22
C HIS A 225 2.53 -11.21 -7.67
N LEU A 226 1.30 -11.21 -8.16
CA LEU A 226 0.22 -10.38 -7.61
C LEU A 226 -0.06 -10.65 -6.11
N PRO A 227 -0.05 -11.91 -5.61
CA PRO A 227 -0.18 -12.16 -4.18
C PRO A 227 0.94 -11.51 -3.34
N ALA A 228 2.17 -11.46 -3.87
CA ALA A 228 3.31 -10.85 -3.19
C ALA A 228 3.17 -9.31 -3.13
N GLN A 229 2.68 -8.68 -4.20
CA GLN A 229 2.33 -7.25 -4.22
C GLN A 229 1.28 -6.93 -3.14
N ASN A 230 0.19 -7.71 -3.08
CA ASN A 230 -0.87 -7.52 -2.08
C ASN A 230 -0.38 -7.77 -0.64
N ALA A 231 0.50 -8.76 -0.45
CA ALA A 231 1.10 -9.06 0.83
C ALA A 231 1.99 -7.91 1.33
N LEU A 232 2.75 -7.29 0.43
CA LEU A 232 3.58 -6.13 0.73
C LEU A 232 2.74 -4.94 1.20
N ASP A 233 1.64 -4.63 0.52
CA ASP A 233 0.71 -3.56 0.91
C ASP A 233 0.08 -3.80 2.28
N LYS A 234 -0.35 -5.05 2.53
CA LYS A 234 -0.93 -5.44 3.82
C LYS A 234 0.09 -5.33 4.95
N LYS A 235 1.29 -5.90 4.79
CA LYS A 235 2.38 -5.83 5.78
C LYS A 235 2.79 -4.39 6.04
N GLY A 236 2.94 -3.58 4.98
CA GLY A 236 3.28 -2.16 5.11
C GLY A 236 2.20 -1.36 5.83
N THR A 237 0.91 -1.68 5.61
CA THR A 237 -0.20 -1.05 6.34
C THR A 237 -0.20 -1.37 7.82
N THR A 238 -0.02 -2.64 8.18
CA THR A 238 0.16 -3.04 9.58
C THR A 238 1.37 -2.36 10.21
N LEU A 239 2.51 -2.34 9.52
CA LEU A 239 3.75 -1.78 10.07
C LEU A 239 3.63 -0.27 10.34
N LYS A 240 3.01 0.49 9.42
CA LYS A 240 2.75 1.93 9.61
C LYS A 240 1.99 2.23 10.90
N TYR A 241 1.02 1.38 11.26
CA TYR A 241 0.17 1.61 12.44
C TYR A 241 0.97 1.66 13.76
N PHE A 242 2.06 0.89 13.85
CA PHE A 242 2.90 0.81 15.05
C PHE A 242 4.23 1.59 14.94
N SER A 243 4.45 2.30 13.84
CA SER A 243 5.73 2.95 13.51
C SER A 243 5.74 4.44 13.83
N GLN A 244 6.90 5.05 14.07
CA GLN A 244 6.97 6.50 14.31
C GLN A 244 6.71 7.29 13.01
N LYS A 245 6.37 8.58 13.11
CA LYS A 245 6.00 9.43 11.96
C LYS A 245 7.02 9.40 10.81
N GLN A 246 8.32 9.40 11.13
CA GLN A 246 9.39 9.33 10.12
C GLN A 246 9.36 7.98 9.38
N ASP A 247 9.28 6.88 10.12
CA ASP A 247 9.21 5.54 9.56
C ASP A 247 7.94 5.34 8.73
N VAL A 248 6.80 5.89 9.18
CA VAL A 248 5.54 5.87 8.41
C VAL A 248 5.72 6.56 7.05
N ALA A 249 6.35 7.72 7.02
CA ALA A 249 6.61 8.43 5.77
C ALA A 249 7.54 7.62 4.85
N GLN A 250 8.59 7.01 5.40
CA GLN A 250 9.49 6.15 4.66
C GLN A 250 8.76 4.93 4.07
N ILE A 251 7.95 4.22 4.87
CA ILE A 251 7.16 3.06 4.43
C ILE A 251 6.17 3.47 3.32
N LYS A 252 5.49 4.61 3.46
CA LYS A 252 4.59 5.14 2.42
C LYS A 252 5.33 5.38 1.09
N ASN A 253 6.51 5.99 1.15
CA ASN A 253 7.31 6.26 -0.05
C ASN A 253 7.77 4.96 -0.73
N LEU A 254 8.18 3.95 0.05
CA LEU A 254 8.57 2.65 -0.47
C LEU A 254 7.40 1.94 -1.17
N LEU A 255 6.23 1.88 -0.52
CA LEU A 255 5.03 1.29 -1.10
C LEU A 255 4.60 2.02 -2.38
N ALA A 256 4.56 3.36 -2.36
CA ALA A 256 4.19 4.16 -3.52
C ALA A 256 5.15 3.95 -4.70
N SER A 257 6.46 3.87 -4.44
CA SER A 257 7.47 3.60 -5.46
C SER A 257 7.29 2.22 -6.10
N VAL A 258 7.03 1.20 -5.29
CA VAL A 258 6.77 -0.17 -5.77
C VAL A 258 5.48 -0.22 -6.59
N GLN A 259 4.41 0.39 -6.09
CA GLN A 259 3.11 0.44 -6.77
C GLN A 259 3.24 1.10 -8.16
N GLN A 260 3.89 2.26 -8.24
CA GLN A 260 4.11 2.96 -9.49
C GLN A 260 4.86 2.10 -10.53
N ARG A 261 5.90 1.36 -10.08
CA ARG A 261 6.68 0.48 -10.95
C ARG A 261 5.86 -0.71 -11.42
N TRP A 262 5.09 -1.32 -10.53
CA TRP A 262 4.16 -2.40 -10.84
C TRP A 262 3.14 -1.96 -11.90
N ASP A 263 2.46 -0.82 -11.71
CA ASP A 263 1.46 -0.32 -12.65
C ASP A 263 2.07 -0.04 -14.03
N LYS A 264 3.29 0.50 -14.05
CA LYS A 264 4.04 0.70 -15.30
C LYS A 264 4.38 -0.61 -16.00
N LEU A 265 4.78 -1.64 -15.25
CA LEU A 265 5.06 -2.98 -15.80
C LEU A 265 3.80 -3.60 -16.42
N ILE A 266 2.66 -3.52 -15.71
CA ILE A 266 1.36 -4.00 -16.18
C ILE A 266 0.95 -3.29 -17.48
N SER A 267 1.02 -1.96 -17.51
CA SER A 267 0.69 -1.18 -18.71
C SER A 267 1.59 -1.55 -19.89
N ALA A 268 2.91 -1.64 -19.67
CA ALA A 268 3.86 -1.99 -20.72
C ALA A 268 3.65 -3.42 -21.24
N SER A 269 3.27 -4.36 -20.38
CA SER A 269 2.93 -5.73 -20.77
C SER A 269 1.67 -5.78 -21.63
N ALA A 270 0.64 -4.99 -21.28
CA ALA A 270 -0.58 -4.86 -22.08
C ALA A 270 -0.31 -4.22 -23.45
N ASP A 271 0.54 -3.20 -23.51
CA ASP A 271 0.98 -2.57 -24.78
C ASP A 271 1.69 -3.57 -25.67
N ARG A 272 2.63 -4.35 -25.12
CA ARG A 272 3.34 -5.39 -25.86
C ARG A 272 2.40 -6.45 -26.41
N GLN A 273 1.42 -6.92 -25.62
CA GLN A 273 0.42 -7.87 -26.08
C GLN A 273 -0.35 -7.33 -27.29
N ARG A 274 -0.77 -6.05 -27.25
CA ARG A 274 -1.45 -5.40 -28.39
C ARG A 274 -0.56 -5.37 -29.63
N SER A 275 0.71 -5.01 -29.49
CA SER A 275 1.65 -4.98 -30.62
C SER A 275 1.91 -6.37 -31.21
N LEU A 276 2.04 -7.41 -30.39
CA LEU A 276 2.20 -8.80 -30.85
C LEU A 276 0.95 -9.29 -31.59
N ASN A 277 -0.24 -9.00 -31.07
CA ASN A 277 -1.50 -9.36 -31.72
C ASN A 277 -1.66 -8.67 -33.08
N SER A 278 -1.29 -7.38 -33.19
CA SER A 278 -1.29 -6.65 -34.46
C SER A 278 -0.35 -7.31 -35.48
N ALA A 279 0.89 -7.59 -35.08
CA ALA A 279 1.88 -8.20 -35.96
C ALA A 279 1.47 -9.62 -36.41
N HIS A 280 0.82 -10.39 -35.53
CA HIS A 280 0.25 -11.68 -35.89
C HIS A 280 -0.89 -11.56 -36.92
N MET A 281 -1.79 -10.58 -36.75
CA MET A 281 -2.86 -10.32 -37.73
C MET A 281 -2.29 -9.93 -39.10
N GLU A 282 -1.31 -9.01 -39.13
CA GLU A 282 -0.61 -8.60 -40.35
C GLU A 282 0.05 -9.80 -41.05
N GLY A 283 0.79 -10.64 -40.30
CA GLY A 283 1.43 -11.84 -40.84
C GLY A 283 0.42 -12.86 -41.39
N LYS A 284 -0.75 -12.97 -40.76
CA LYS A 284 -1.83 -13.88 -41.19
C LYS A 284 -2.47 -13.39 -42.49
N GLU A 285 -2.74 -12.10 -42.58
CA GLU A 285 -3.29 -11.48 -43.79
C GLU A 285 -2.32 -11.60 -44.97
N PHE A 286 -1.02 -11.34 -44.75
CA PHE A 286 -0.01 -11.53 -45.77
C PHE A 286 0.04 -12.98 -46.27
N SER A 287 0.07 -13.94 -45.35
CA SER A 287 0.12 -15.37 -45.68
C SER A 287 -1.11 -15.80 -46.49
N ARG A 288 -2.29 -15.28 -46.14
CA ARG A 288 -3.53 -15.51 -46.88
C ARG A 288 -3.44 -14.94 -48.30
N HIS A 289 -3.09 -13.66 -48.44
CA HIS A 289 -2.97 -13.03 -49.77
C HIS A 289 -1.91 -13.72 -50.64
N TYR A 290 -0.80 -14.16 -50.04
CA TYR A 290 0.23 -14.91 -50.73
C TYR A 290 -0.29 -16.26 -51.25
N ALA A 291 -1.03 -17.01 -50.41
CA ALA A 291 -1.65 -18.26 -50.82
C ALA A 291 -2.69 -18.07 -51.94
N ASP A 292 -3.57 -17.07 -51.80
CA ASP A 292 -4.58 -16.72 -52.82
C ASP A 292 -3.91 -16.40 -54.17
N MET A 293 -2.77 -15.72 -54.16
CA MET A 293 -2.00 -15.41 -55.38
C MET A 293 -1.30 -16.62 -55.98
N LEU A 294 -0.75 -17.53 -55.17
CA LEU A 294 -0.15 -18.77 -55.68
C LEU A 294 -1.22 -19.66 -56.34
N GLU A 295 -2.39 -19.81 -55.72
CA GLU A 295 -3.49 -20.58 -56.30
C GLU A 295 -3.94 -19.97 -57.64
N TRP A 296 -4.02 -18.65 -57.73
CA TRP A 296 -4.34 -17.96 -58.98
C TRP A 296 -3.25 -18.17 -60.05
N LEU A 297 -1.96 -18.05 -59.68
CA LEU A 297 -0.85 -18.28 -60.60
C LEU A 297 -0.85 -19.71 -61.15
N ASP A 298 -1.03 -20.71 -60.28
CA ASP A 298 -1.12 -22.11 -60.69
C ASP A 298 -2.29 -22.34 -61.66
N GLY A 299 -3.45 -21.73 -61.40
CA GLY A 299 -4.61 -21.78 -62.29
C GLY A 299 -4.38 -21.07 -63.63
N ALA A 300 -3.67 -19.95 -63.63
CA ALA A 300 -3.31 -19.21 -64.83
C ALA A 300 -2.30 -19.99 -65.71
N GLU A 301 -1.29 -20.62 -65.09
CA GLU A 301 -0.32 -21.47 -65.80
C GLU A 301 -1.01 -22.67 -66.46
N GLN A 302 -1.88 -23.38 -65.74
CA GLN A 302 -2.66 -24.49 -66.31
C GLN A 302 -3.53 -24.05 -67.50
N SER A 303 -4.16 -22.87 -67.41
CA SER A 303 -4.97 -22.31 -68.49
C SER A 303 -4.14 -21.98 -69.73
N LEU A 304 -2.92 -21.45 -69.55
CA LEU A 304 -2.00 -21.15 -70.64
C LEU A 304 -1.54 -22.44 -71.33
N ASP A 305 -1.17 -23.48 -70.59
CA ASP A 305 -0.77 -24.78 -71.14
C ASP A 305 -1.89 -25.43 -71.97
N HIS A 306 -3.15 -25.28 -71.53
CA HIS A 306 -4.31 -25.72 -72.30
C HIS A 306 -4.57 -24.87 -73.55
N SER A 307 -4.19 -23.59 -73.56
CA SER A 307 -4.39 -22.70 -74.72
C SER A 307 -3.37 -22.91 -75.85
N VAL A 308 -2.16 -23.42 -75.54
CA VAL A 308 -1.14 -23.77 -76.56
C VAL A 308 -1.48 -25.07 -77.30
N ALA A 309 -2.41 -25.87 -76.78
CA ALA A 309 -2.97 -27.03 -77.45
C ALA A 309 -4.07 -26.66 -78.48
N VAL A 310 -3.81 -25.69 -79.36
CA VAL A 310 -4.54 -25.56 -80.63
C VAL A 310 -3.67 -26.19 -81.71
N PRO A 311 -4.05 -27.34 -82.30
CA PRO A 311 -3.43 -27.83 -83.52
C PRO A 311 -3.46 -26.72 -84.56
N SER A 312 -2.31 -26.49 -85.20
CA SER A 312 -2.16 -25.62 -86.36
C SER A 312 -3.11 -26.07 -87.49
N ASP A 313 -4.36 -25.64 -87.47
CA ASP A 313 -5.19 -25.50 -88.66
C ASP A 313 -4.91 -24.13 -89.26
N ALA A 314 -3.74 -24.02 -89.87
CA ALA A 314 -3.29 -22.88 -90.68
C ALA A 314 -4.13 -22.68 -91.97
N GLU A 315 -5.36 -23.18 -92.06
CA GLU A 315 -6.19 -23.14 -93.27
C GLU A 315 -7.53 -22.37 -93.16
N LYS A 316 -7.94 -21.84 -92.01
CA LYS A 316 -9.20 -21.07 -91.92
C LYS A 316 -9.07 -19.55 -91.86
N ILE A 317 -7.87 -18.99 -91.88
CA ILE A 317 -7.65 -17.53 -91.88
C ILE A 317 -7.32 -17.01 -93.30
N ARG A 318 -8.19 -17.31 -94.27
CA ARG A 318 -8.25 -16.58 -95.55
C ARG A 318 -9.71 -16.42 -95.99
N ALA A 319 -10.52 -15.76 -95.18
CA ALA A 319 -11.72 -15.08 -95.69
C ALA A 319 -12.16 -13.94 -94.76
N HIS A 320 -11.78 -12.75 -95.18
CA HIS A 320 -12.51 -11.48 -95.03
C HIS A 320 -12.33 -10.65 -93.74
N PRO A 321 -11.82 -9.40 -93.87
CA PRO A 321 -11.61 -8.46 -92.78
C PRO A 321 -12.79 -7.49 -92.59
N ALA A 322 -12.68 -6.72 -91.51
CA ALA A 322 -13.31 -5.42 -91.24
C ALA A 322 -14.78 -5.43 -90.77
N GLN A 323 -14.95 -5.10 -89.49
CA GLN A 323 -15.60 -3.84 -89.11
C GLN A 323 -15.29 -3.49 -87.65
N ALA A 324 -14.80 -2.27 -87.47
CA ALA A 324 -14.51 -1.62 -86.21
C ALA A 324 -15.79 -1.26 -85.45
N GLN A 325 -15.75 -1.26 -84.11
CA GLN A 325 -16.25 -0.20 -83.23
C GLN A 325 -16.18 -0.59 -81.75
N GLY A 326 -15.72 0.34 -80.90
CA GLY A 326 -16.13 0.40 -79.49
C GLY A 326 -15.03 0.27 -78.44
N LEU A 327 -14.19 1.29 -78.30
CA LEU A 327 -13.69 1.73 -76.98
C LEU A 327 -14.83 2.50 -76.27
N PRO A 328 -14.96 2.39 -74.94
CA PRO A 328 -14.52 3.49 -74.06
C PRO A 328 -13.79 2.96 -72.82
N GLU A 329 -12.63 3.50 -72.45
CA GLU A 329 -12.39 4.72 -71.65
C GLU A 329 -12.61 4.51 -70.14
N ALA A 330 -11.57 4.91 -69.40
CA ALA A 330 -11.30 4.66 -67.99
C ALA A 330 -12.23 5.42 -67.03
N ALA A 331 -12.27 4.96 -65.77
CA ALA A 331 -12.46 5.84 -64.62
C ALA A 331 -11.76 5.25 -63.39
N ASP A 332 -10.70 5.96 -62.99
CA ASP A 332 -10.08 5.94 -61.66
C ASP A 332 -11.09 6.30 -60.56
N GLY A 333 -10.88 5.76 -59.37
CA GLY A 333 -11.59 6.08 -58.12
C GLY A 333 -11.03 5.35 -56.92
#